data_AF-A0AA96KES1-F1
#
_entry.id   AF-A0AA96KES1-F1
#
_cell.length_a   1.000
_cell.length_b   1.000
_cell.length_c   1.000
_cell.angle_alpha   90.00
_cell.angle_beta   90.00
_cell.angle_gamma   90.00
#
_symmetry.space_group_name_H-M   'P 1'
#
loop_
_entity.id
_entity.type
_entity.pdbx_description
1 polymer ?
#
loop_
_entity_poly.entity_id
_entity_poly.type
_entity_poly.pdbx_seq_one_letter_code
_entity_poly.pdbx_strand_id
1 'polypeptide(L)'
;MEFIVNLVFALGAVYIVYSYYFFAFKGKVPQSPAALGRAFAAPTLIWALVLFIISFIQKWAVSPFFSFLSVYEALSTIAAVILSVASGWVASRTSENTQAMNLKILSTIGLVPFSIVTWVGFMSGPTMVVWLLIFAYIPMQYIGYRAYKKYS
;
A
#
# COMPACT_ATOMS: atom_id res chain seq x y z
N MET A 1 -28.56 -11.82 5.85
CA MET A 1 -27.33 -12.21 6.57
C MET A 1 -26.09 -11.63 5.89
N GLU A 2 -25.96 -11.76 4.56
CA GLU A 2 -24.83 -11.20 3.79
C GLU A 2 -24.63 -9.68 3.96
N PHE A 3 -25.72 -8.90 4.02
CA PHE A 3 -25.65 -7.44 4.20
C PHE A 3 -24.94 -7.03 5.50
N ILE A 4 -25.26 -7.69 6.62
CA ILE A 4 -24.68 -7.38 7.94
C ILE A 4 -23.19 -7.74 7.94
N VAL A 5 -22.82 -8.89 7.34
CA VAL A 5 -21.42 -9.31 7.23
C VAL A 5 -20.61 -8.31 6.40
N ASN A 6 -21.14 -7.87 5.25
CA ASN A 6 -20.49 -6.88 4.40
C ASN A 6 -20.34 -5.51 5.10
N LEU A 7 -21.36 -5.09 5.85
CA LEU A 7 -21.31 -3.84 6.61
C LEU A 7 -20.26 -3.88 7.73
N VAL A 8 -20.22 -4.96 8.51
CA VAL A 8 -19.20 -5.17 9.56
C VAL A 8 -17.81 -5.19 8.96
N PHE A 9 -17.62 -5.85 7.81
CA PHE A 9 -16.35 -5.88 7.11
C PHE A 9 -15.92 -4.49 6.61
N ALA A 10 -16.84 -3.71 6.05
CA ALA A 10 -16.58 -2.35 5.59
C ALA A 10 -16.19 -1.42 6.76
N LEU A 11 -16.90 -1.49 7.88
CA LEU A 11 -16.58 -0.72 9.08
C LEU A 11 -15.22 -1.14 9.67
N GLY A 12 -14.92 -2.44 9.68
CA GLY A 12 -13.62 -2.97 10.08
C GLY A 12 -12.49 -2.45 9.19
N ALA A 13 -12.66 -2.47 7.87
CA ALA A 13 -11.67 -1.95 6.91
C ALA A 13 -11.43 -0.44 7.12
N VAL A 14 -12.49 0.36 7.28
CA VAL A 14 -12.36 1.80 7.56
C VAL A 14 -11.65 2.04 8.89
N TYR A 15 -12.00 1.31 9.95
CA TYR A 15 -11.34 1.43 11.24
C TYR A 15 -9.85 1.08 11.17
N ILE A 16 -9.50 0.04 10.41
CA ILE A 16 -8.11 -0.37 10.21
C ILE A 16 -7.34 0.73 9.45
N VAL A 17 -7.89 1.27 8.37
CA VAL A 17 -7.28 2.38 7.59
C VAL A 17 -7.18 3.66 8.42
N TYR A 18 -8.14 3.94 9.29
CA TYR A 18 -8.10 5.09 10.19
C TYR A 18 -7.01 4.94 11.27
N SER A 19 -7.03 3.82 11.99
CA SER A 19 -6.04 3.50 13.04
C SER A 19 -4.62 3.53 12.48
N TYR A 20 -4.50 3.05 11.23
CA TYR A 20 -3.29 3.12 10.44
C TYR A 20 -2.83 4.54 10.15
N TYR A 21 -3.71 5.40 9.62
CA TYR A 21 -3.35 6.77 9.24
C TYR A 21 -2.77 7.49 10.47
N PHE A 22 -3.39 7.25 11.62
CA PHE A 22 -2.92 7.78 12.87
C PHE A 22 -1.53 7.21 13.24
N PHE A 23 -1.35 5.89 13.17
CA PHE A 23 -0.09 5.23 13.51
C PHE A 23 1.09 5.60 12.60
N ALA A 24 0.85 5.71 11.29
CA ALA A 24 1.87 6.02 10.30
C ALA A 24 2.19 7.53 10.20
N PHE A 25 1.17 8.40 10.22
CA PHE A 25 1.33 9.83 9.88
C PHE A 25 1.10 10.82 11.02
N LYS A 26 0.29 10.50 12.03
CA LYS A 26 -0.05 11.45 13.12
C LYS A 26 0.55 11.11 14.49
N GLY A 27 1.01 9.87 14.69
CA GLY A 27 1.62 9.43 15.94
C GLY A 27 3.01 10.02 16.19
N LYS A 28 3.61 9.70 17.35
CA LYS A 28 4.99 10.08 17.68
C LYS A 28 5.97 9.56 16.61
N VAL A 29 7.01 10.35 16.33
CA VAL A 29 8.11 9.95 15.44
C VAL A 29 8.75 8.68 16.02
N PRO A 30 8.68 7.53 15.33
CA PRO A 30 9.25 6.28 15.81
C PRO A 30 10.78 6.26 15.72
N GLN A 31 11.40 5.37 16.49
CA GLN A 31 12.79 4.97 16.28
C GLN A 31 12.95 4.15 14.99
N SER A 32 14.18 4.01 14.51
CA SER A 32 14.48 3.46 13.18
C SER A 32 13.85 2.09 12.88
N PRO A 33 13.97 1.07 13.75
CA PRO A 33 13.38 -0.25 13.47
C PRO A 33 11.85 -0.21 13.43
N ALA A 34 11.24 0.63 14.28
CA ALA A 34 9.80 0.82 14.29
C ALA A 34 9.31 1.58 13.05
N ALA A 35 10.06 2.58 12.57
CA ALA A 35 9.77 3.30 11.33
C ALA A 35 9.74 2.35 10.12
N LEU A 36 10.73 1.45 10.03
CA LEU A 36 10.79 0.40 9.01
C LEU A 36 9.62 -0.56 9.12
N GLY A 37 9.34 -1.10 10.31
CA GLY A 37 8.19 -1.99 10.53
C GLY A 37 6.87 -1.35 10.09
N ARG A 38 6.69 -0.06 10.39
CA ARG A 38 5.55 0.74 9.90
C ARG A 38 5.56 0.88 8.37
N ALA A 39 6.71 1.09 7.75
CA ALA A 39 6.79 1.25 6.30
C ALA A 39 6.56 -0.06 5.52
N PHE A 40 6.76 -1.23 6.13
CA PHE A 40 6.43 -2.53 5.54
C PHE A 40 4.98 -2.92 5.78
N ALA A 41 4.63 -3.18 7.04
CA ALA A 41 3.35 -3.80 7.40
C ALA A 41 2.19 -2.95 6.92
N ALA A 42 2.38 -1.64 7.02
CA ALA A 42 1.30 -0.73 6.88
C ALA A 42 0.92 -0.61 5.36
N PRO A 43 1.77 -0.13 4.45
CA PRO A 43 1.38 0.00 3.04
C PRO A 43 0.93 -1.32 2.42
N THR A 44 1.48 -2.45 2.85
CA THR A 44 1.03 -3.80 2.44
C THR A 44 -0.39 -4.13 2.92
N LEU A 45 -0.77 -3.77 4.14
CA LEU A 45 -2.12 -4.00 4.64
C LEU A 45 -3.15 -3.15 3.92
N ILE A 46 -2.85 -1.86 3.66
CA ILE A 46 -3.75 -1.02 2.85
C ILE A 46 -3.85 -1.59 1.44
N TRP A 47 -2.73 -2.05 0.88
CA TRP A 47 -2.71 -2.68 -0.44
C TRP A 47 -3.69 -3.87 -0.51
N ALA A 48 -3.63 -4.78 0.46
CA ALA A 48 -4.55 -5.91 0.53
C ALA A 48 -6.02 -5.48 0.63
N LEU A 49 -6.32 -4.46 1.46
CA LEU A 49 -7.67 -3.92 1.60
C LEU A 49 -8.18 -3.26 0.31
N VAL A 50 -7.32 -2.50 -0.38
CA VAL A 50 -7.67 -1.86 -1.65
C VAL A 50 -7.98 -2.91 -2.70
N LEU A 51 -7.11 -3.91 -2.87
CA LEU A 51 -7.37 -5.00 -3.82
C LEU A 51 -8.67 -5.74 -3.49
N PHE A 52 -8.93 -6.02 -2.21
CA PHE A 52 -10.20 -6.60 -1.78
C PHE A 52 -11.41 -5.74 -2.14
N ILE A 53 -11.36 -4.44 -1.89
CA ILE A 53 -12.46 -3.53 -2.21
C ILE A 53 -12.69 -3.46 -3.72
N ILE A 54 -11.61 -3.39 -4.52
CA ILE A 54 -11.73 -3.38 -5.99
C ILE A 54 -12.38 -4.69 -6.48
N SER A 55 -11.94 -5.85 -5.98
CA SER A 55 -12.55 -7.16 -6.28
C SER A 55 -14.00 -7.28 -5.79
N PHE A 56 -14.33 -6.66 -4.65
CA PHE A 56 -15.70 -6.65 -4.13
C PHE A 56 -16.61 -5.77 -5.00
N ILE A 57 -16.22 -4.53 -5.30
CA ILE A 57 -16.98 -3.62 -6.16
C ILE A 57 -17.18 -4.25 -7.54
N GLN A 58 -16.16 -4.92 -8.08
CA GLN A 58 -16.27 -5.68 -9.32
C GLN A 58 -17.46 -6.65 -9.29
N LYS A 59 -17.58 -7.47 -8.23
CA LYS A 59 -18.60 -8.52 -8.12
C LYS A 59 -20.02 -7.95 -8.18
N TRP A 60 -20.22 -6.70 -7.77
CA TRP A 60 -21.54 -6.09 -7.60
C TRP A 60 -21.88 -4.97 -8.59
N ALA A 61 -20.90 -4.32 -9.22
CA ALA A 61 -21.11 -3.05 -9.94
C ALA A 61 -20.80 -3.06 -11.45
N VAL A 62 -20.11 -4.07 -11.99
CA VAL A 62 -19.60 -3.97 -13.37
C VAL A 62 -20.66 -4.39 -14.40
N SER A 63 -21.21 -3.36 -15.03
CA SER A 63 -22.02 -3.40 -16.26
C SER A 63 -21.23 -3.96 -17.46
N PRO A 64 -21.87 -4.59 -18.47
CA PRO A 64 -21.21 -5.27 -19.60
C PRO A 64 -20.33 -4.41 -20.52
N PHE A 65 -20.24 -3.09 -20.32
CA PHE A 65 -19.59 -2.16 -21.25
C PHE A 65 -18.10 -1.86 -20.97
N PHE A 66 -17.54 -2.28 -19.84
CA PHE A 66 -16.11 -2.16 -19.55
C PHE A 66 -15.47 -3.53 -19.32
N SER A 67 -14.32 -3.79 -19.95
CA SER A 67 -13.54 -4.99 -19.66
C SER A 67 -13.07 -4.93 -18.21
N PHE A 68 -13.54 -5.90 -17.43
CA PHE A 68 -13.23 -6.10 -16.02
C PHE A 68 -11.74 -5.88 -15.69
N LEU A 69 -10.85 -6.43 -16.52
CA LEU A 69 -9.41 -6.39 -16.31
C LEU A 69 -8.86 -4.95 -16.30
N SER A 70 -9.35 -4.07 -17.18
CA SER A 70 -8.78 -2.74 -17.36
C SER A 70 -9.09 -1.77 -16.20
N VAL A 71 -10.30 -1.85 -15.63
CA VAL A 71 -10.67 -1.03 -14.45
C VAL A 71 -9.92 -1.51 -13.21
N TYR A 72 -9.85 -2.83 -13.02
CA TYR A 72 -9.11 -3.43 -11.92
C TYR A 72 -7.62 -3.04 -11.98
N GLU A 73 -6.99 -3.19 -13.15
CA GLU A 73 -5.57 -2.86 -13.34
C GLU A 73 -5.29 -1.36 -13.15
N ALA A 74 -6.16 -0.47 -13.66
CA ALA A 74 -5.98 0.97 -13.50
C ALA A 74 -6.03 1.39 -12.01
N LEU A 75 -7.07 0.97 -11.28
CA LEU A 75 -7.23 1.32 -9.86
C LEU A 75 -6.12 0.71 -8.99
N SER A 76 -5.77 -0.55 -9.25
CA SER A 76 -4.69 -1.25 -8.57
C SER A 76 -3.34 -0.57 -8.83
N THR A 77 -3.08 -0.13 -10.07
CA THR A 77 -1.85 0.59 -10.43
C THR A 77 -1.74 1.92 -9.69
N ILE A 78 -2.81 2.73 -9.67
CA ILE A 78 -2.82 4.02 -8.98
C ILE A 78 -2.57 3.82 -7.48
N ALA A 79 -3.25 2.84 -6.87
CA ALA A 79 -3.07 2.54 -5.46
C ALA A 79 -1.66 2.05 -5.13
N ALA A 80 -1.07 1.18 -5.96
CA ALA A 80 0.29 0.71 -5.81
C ALA A 80 1.31 1.86 -5.82
N VAL A 81 1.15 2.82 -6.73
CA VAL A 81 2.00 4.03 -6.81
C VAL A 81 1.89 4.86 -5.54
N ILE A 82 0.66 5.20 -5.13
CA ILE A 82 0.42 6.02 -3.93
C ILE A 82 1.01 5.36 -2.69
N LEU A 83 0.80 4.05 -2.54
CA LEU A 83 1.30 3.30 -1.37
C LEU A 83 2.83 3.16 -1.38
N SER A 84 3.46 3.08 -2.53
CA SER A 84 4.92 3.09 -2.66
C SER A 84 5.53 4.44 -2.26
N VAL A 85 4.88 5.55 -2.64
CA VAL A 85 5.29 6.88 -2.16
C VAL A 85 5.10 7.00 -0.66
N ALA A 86 3.95 6.55 -0.15
CA ALA A 86 3.65 6.56 1.28
C ALA A 86 4.65 5.72 2.10
N SER A 87 5.06 4.55 1.61
CA SER A 87 6.02 3.68 2.30
C SER A 87 7.38 4.37 2.45
N GLY A 88 7.85 5.04 1.39
CA GLY A 88 9.08 5.84 1.42
C GLY A 88 9.01 6.98 2.44
N TRP A 89 7.88 7.70 2.49
CA TRP A 89 7.65 8.74 3.49
C TRP A 89 7.70 8.18 4.92
N VAL A 90 6.97 7.09 5.18
CA VAL A 90 6.87 6.50 6.53
C VAL A 90 8.22 5.94 7.01
N ALA A 91 9.00 5.30 6.13
CA ALA A 91 10.34 4.81 6.48
C ALA A 91 11.31 5.94 6.84
N SER A 92 11.10 7.12 6.26
CA SER A 92 11.90 8.31 6.49
C SER A 92 11.52 9.04 7.77
N ARG A 93 10.35 8.74 8.33
CA ARG A 93 9.83 9.35 9.54
C ARG A 93 10.48 8.75 10.79
N THR A 94 11.75 9.06 11.00
CA THR A 94 12.55 8.65 12.15
C THR A 94 13.37 9.84 12.67
N SER A 95 13.63 9.85 13.97
CA SER A 95 14.44 10.87 14.67
C SER A 95 15.95 10.63 14.58
N GLU A 96 16.36 9.45 14.12
CA GLU A 96 17.77 9.07 13.96
C GLU A 96 18.28 9.38 12.54
N ASN A 97 19.61 9.54 12.38
CA ASN A 97 20.28 9.73 11.08
C ASN A 97 20.21 8.48 10.15
N THR A 98 19.23 7.62 10.35
CA THR A 98 19.05 6.33 9.69
C THR A 98 18.04 6.38 8.54
N GLN A 99 17.48 7.55 8.21
CA GLN A 99 16.46 7.69 7.16
C GLN A 99 16.89 7.08 5.81
N ALA A 100 18.13 7.35 5.38
CA ALA A 100 18.66 6.80 4.14
C ALA A 100 18.90 5.29 4.22
N MET A 101 19.28 4.79 5.39
CA MET A 101 19.45 3.35 5.64
C MET A 101 18.10 2.64 5.59
N ASN A 102 17.08 3.20 6.23
CA ASN A 102 15.71 2.66 6.21
C ASN A 102 15.16 2.62 4.79
N LEU A 103 15.37 3.68 4.01
CA LEU A 103 14.95 3.70 2.62
C LEU A 103 15.61 2.56 1.83
N LYS A 104 16.93 2.35 1.98
CA LYS A 104 17.64 1.26 1.31
C LYS A 104 17.06 -0.10 1.69
N ILE A 105 16.88 -0.36 2.98
CA ILE A 105 16.31 -1.62 3.47
C ILE A 105 14.91 -1.83 2.90
N LEU A 106 14.04 -0.80 2.97
CA LEU A 106 12.69 -0.84 2.43
C LEU A 106 12.69 -1.11 0.91
N SER A 107 13.57 -0.47 0.15
CA SER A 107 13.68 -0.67 -1.29
C SER A 107 14.20 -2.06 -1.66
N THR A 108 15.08 -2.66 -0.85
CA THR A 108 15.64 -3.99 -1.11
C THR A 108 14.64 -5.11 -0.83
N ILE A 109 13.93 -5.05 0.31
CA ILE A 109 13.08 -6.18 0.75
C ILE A 109 11.58 -5.85 0.80
N GLY A 110 11.18 -4.59 0.63
CA GLY A 110 9.77 -4.17 0.78
C GLY A 110 8.87 -4.56 -0.36
N LEU A 111 9.47 -4.87 -1.51
CA LEU A 111 8.72 -5.41 -2.64
C LEU A 111 8.17 -6.81 -2.32
N VAL A 112 8.83 -7.57 -1.45
CA VAL A 112 8.42 -8.95 -1.08
C VAL A 112 6.98 -9.00 -0.54
N PRO A 113 6.61 -8.28 0.54
CA PRO A 113 5.26 -8.33 1.06
C PRO A 113 4.21 -7.80 0.06
N PHE A 114 4.53 -6.79 -0.76
CA PHE A 114 3.66 -6.31 -1.84
C PHE A 114 3.41 -7.37 -2.90
N SER A 115 4.47 -8.05 -3.34
CA SER A 115 4.38 -9.11 -4.34
C SER A 115 3.62 -10.32 -3.82
N ILE A 116 3.82 -10.72 -2.55
CA ILE A 116 3.07 -11.83 -1.94
C ILE A 116 1.56 -11.53 -1.94
N VAL A 117 1.14 -10.35 -1.49
CA VAL A 117 -0.29 -9.97 -1.50
C VAL A 117 -0.85 -10.02 -2.91
N THR A 118 -0.12 -9.49 -3.89
CA THR A 118 -0.59 -9.39 -5.27
C THR A 118 -0.65 -10.76 -5.97
N TRP A 119 0.43 -11.54 -5.92
CA TRP A 119 0.53 -12.83 -6.60
C TRP A 119 -0.22 -13.96 -5.92
N VAL A 120 -0.29 -13.98 -4.58
CA VAL A 120 -0.95 -15.09 -3.86
C VAL A 120 -2.40 -14.77 -3.57
N GLY A 121 -2.72 -13.51 -3.25
CA GLY A 121 -4.04 -13.13 -2.75
C GLY A 121 -5.06 -12.77 -3.83
N PHE A 122 -4.62 -12.22 -4.97
CA PHE A 122 -5.55 -11.54 -5.88
C PHE A 122 -5.32 -11.78 -7.38
N MET A 123 -4.20 -12.39 -7.79
CA MET A 123 -3.89 -12.61 -9.20
C MET A 123 -3.38 -14.02 -9.48
N SER A 124 -3.74 -14.60 -10.63
CA SER A 124 -3.26 -15.91 -11.09
C SER A 124 -1.98 -15.84 -11.94
N GLY A 125 -1.33 -14.67 -12.04
CA GLY A 125 -0.10 -14.47 -12.81
C GLY A 125 0.44 -13.03 -12.78
N PRO A 126 1.61 -12.76 -13.36
CA PRO A 126 2.18 -11.42 -13.44
C PRO A 126 1.38 -10.53 -14.41
N THR A 127 0.85 -9.43 -13.89
CA THR A 127 0.08 -8.44 -14.66
C THR A 127 0.83 -7.12 -14.76
N MET A 128 0.23 -6.13 -15.44
CA MET A 128 0.82 -4.79 -15.57
C MET A 128 1.15 -4.16 -14.21
N VAL A 129 0.32 -4.42 -13.18
CA VAL A 129 0.54 -3.95 -11.80
C VAL A 129 1.84 -4.50 -11.21
N VAL A 130 2.13 -5.79 -11.44
CA VAL A 130 3.35 -6.44 -10.93
C VAL A 130 4.59 -5.87 -11.60
N TRP A 131 4.55 -5.67 -12.93
CA TRP A 131 5.64 -5.03 -13.66
C TRP A 131 5.88 -3.60 -13.19
N LEU A 132 4.81 -2.84 -12.98
CA LEU A 132 4.90 -1.48 -12.48
C LEU A 132 5.46 -1.43 -11.05
N LEU A 133 5.10 -2.37 -10.19
CA LEU A 133 5.75 -2.52 -8.88
C LEU A 133 7.25 -2.79 -9.07
N ILE A 134 7.67 -3.72 -9.93
CA ILE A 134 9.10 -4.02 -10.11
C ILE A 134 9.89 -2.79 -10.56
N PHE A 135 9.39 -2.01 -11.52
CA PHE A 135 10.15 -0.89 -12.09
C PHE A 135 9.95 0.45 -11.37
N ALA A 136 8.76 0.73 -10.85
CA ALA A 136 8.43 2.03 -10.26
C ALA A 136 8.50 2.06 -8.73
N TYR A 137 8.54 0.92 -8.04
CA TYR A 137 8.51 0.89 -6.57
C TYR A 137 9.66 1.67 -5.93
N ILE A 138 10.91 1.42 -6.36
CA ILE A 138 12.09 2.12 -5.81
C ILE A 138 12.03 3.63 -6.11
N PRO A 139 11.79 4.07 -7.37
CA PRO A 139 11.60 5.49 -7.67
C PRO A 139 10.52 6.16 -6.82
N MET A 140 9.36 5.52 -6.65
CA MET A 140 8.25 6.08 -5.88
C MET A 140 8.59 6.23 -4.39
N GLN A 141 9.29 5.25 -3.81
CA GLN A 141 9.78 5.35 -2.43
C GLN A 141 10.76 6.51 -2.26
N TYR A 142 11.65 6.71 -3.24
CA TYR A 142 12.57 7.83 -3.22
C TYR A 142 11.82 9.18 -3.28
N ILE A 143 10.77 9.29 -4.08
CA ILE A 143 9.90 10.48 -4.10
C ILE A 143 9.29 10.71 -2.72
N GLY A 144 8.78 9.67 -2.06
CA GLY A 144 8.25 9.76 -0.70
C GLY A 144 9.28 10.26 0.33
N TYR A 145 10.51 9.73 0.26
CA TYR A 145 11.63 10.18 1.08
C TYR A 145 11.98 11.66 0.85
N ARG A 146 12.04 12.10 -0.41
CA ARG A 146 12.33 13.49 -0.77
C ARG A 146 11.22 14.43 -0.30
N ALA A 147 9.97 14.01 -0.45
CA ALA A 147 8.82 14.76 0.01
C ALA A 147 8.85 14.93 1.54
N TYR A 148 9.17 13.86 2.29
CA TYR A 148 9.33 13.96 3.74
C TYR A 148 10.39 14.99 4.12
N LYS A 149 11.60 14.89 3.56
CA LYS A 149 12.69 15.85 3.82
C LYS A 149 12.36 17.31 3.51
N LYS A 150 11.43 17.56 2.59
CA LYS A 150 11.04 18.92 2.20
C LYS A 150 10.02 19.53 3.15
N TYR A 151 9.16 18.71 3.78
CA TYR A 151 7.97 19.16 4.49
C TYR A 151 7.95 18.79 5.99
N SER A 152 8.95 18.07 6.50
CA SER A 152 9.15 17.77 7.93
C SER A 152 10.23 18.64 8.55
#